data_AF-A0A133V8X5-F1
#
_entry.id   AF-A0A133V8X5-F1
#
_cell.length_a   1.000
_cell.length_b   1.000
_cell.length_c   1.000
_cell.angle_alpha   90.00
_cell.angle_beta   90.00
_cell.angle_gamma   90.00
#
_symmetry.space_group_name_H-M   'P 1'
#
loop_
_entity.id
_entity.type
_entity.pdbx_description
1 polymer ?
#
loop_
_entity_poly.entity_id
_entity_poly.type
_entity_poly.pdbx_seq_one_letter_code
_entity_poly.pdbx_strand_id
1 'polypeptide(L)'
;MPRRKVSEEDVERMKSLKNEGLTYREIAEEFDVSYSTVAKYLGGIGKKTKITPKILEKMKNLRKNGLTYEEIARELDVGYSTVAKYMKEKGLSGRRKEVREEKPGLLDKLKRKLGLG
;
A
#
# COMPACT_ATOMS: atom_id res chain seq x y z
N MET A 1 -2.15 9.89 -24.61
CA MET A 1 -1.02 10.51 -23.88
C MET A 1 0.23 9.66 -24.08
N PRO A 2 1.39 10.25 -24.41
CA PRO A 2 2.65 9.51 -24.54
C PRO A 2 3.08 8.94 -23.18
N ARG A 3 3.67 7.73 -23.17
CA ARG A 3 4.20 7.12 -21.94
C ARG A 3 5.43 7.90 -21.46
N ARG A 4 5.44 8.36 -20.21
CA ARG A 4 6.63 8.95 -19.58
C ARG A 4 7.80 7.94 -19.64
N LYS A 5 8.97 8.41 -20.06
CA LYS A 5 10.22 7.63 -19.95
C LYS A 5 10.79 7.84 -18.55
N VAL A 6 11.07 6.75 -17.85
CA VAL A 6 11.77 6.76 -16.56
C VAL A 6 13.27 6.89 -16.84
N SER A 7 13.92 7.92 -16.29
CA SER A 7 15.37 8.13 -16.39
C SER A 7 16.14 7.31 -15.34
N GLU A 8 17.47 7.26 -15.44
CA GLU A 8 18.30 6.61 -14.41
C GLU A 8 18.20 7.34 -13.05
N GLU A 9 18.13 8.67 -13.07
CA GLU A 9 17.89 9.50 -11.87
C GLU A 9 16.54 9.18 -11.21
N ASP A 10 15.48 8.98 -12.01
CA ASP A 10 14.18 8.55 -11.50
C ASP A 10 14.32 7.20 -10.77
N VAL A 11 15.07 6.24 -11.34
CA VAL A 11 15.29 4.93 -10.71
C VAL A 11 16.05 5.04 -9.39
N GLU A 12 17.07 5.88 -9.31
CA GLU A 12 17.82 6.10 -8.07
C GLU A 12 16.93 6.73 -6.99
N ARG A 13 16.10 7.70 -7.36
CA ARG A 13 15.14 8.32 -6.45
C ARG A 13 14.06 7.33 -5.98
N MET A 14 13.55 6.47 -6.88
CA MET A 14 12.66 5.36 -6.50
C MET A 14 13.30 4.42 -5.46
N LYS A 15 14.60 4.13 -5.58
CA LYS A 15 15.33 3.31 -4.60
C LYS A 15 15.46 4.02 -3.24
N SER A 16 15.76 5.32 -3.21
CA SER A 16 15.81 6.09 -1.95
C SER A 16 14.47 6.05 -1.22
N LEU A 17 13.39 6.39 -1.93
CA LEU A 17 12.04 6.39 -1.38
C LEU A 17 11.62 5.00 -0.88
N LYS A 18 12.03 3.93 -1.58
CA LYS A 18 11.77 2.58 -1.09
C LYS A 18 12.54 2.28 0.20
N ASN A 19 13.78 2.75 0.33
CA ASN A 19 14.56 2.60 1.56
C ASN A 19 14.00 3.44 2.73
N GLU A 20 13.39 4.58 2.43
CA GLU A 20 12.65 5.40 3.41
C GLU A 20 11.32 4.75 3.85
N GLY A 21 10.93 3.66 3.19
CA GLY A 21 9.74 2.87 3.51
C GLY A 21 8.50 3.34 2.77
N LEU A 22 8.62 3.97 1.61
CA LEU A 22 7.45 4.16 0.73
C LEU A 22 7.06 2.83 0.06
N THR A 23 5.76 2.68 -0.17
CA THR A 23 5.25 1.53 -0.94
C THR A 23 5.47 1.75 -2.43
N TYR A 24 5.42 0.68 -3.23
CA TYR A 24 5.48 0.83 -4.69
C TYR A 24 4.31 1.64 -5.25
N ARG A 25 3.17 1.68 -4.54
CA ARG A 25 2.02 2.48 -4.93
C ARG A 25 2.26 3.97 -4.69
N GLU A 26 2.79 4.32 -3.52
CA GLU A 26 3.17 5.71 -3.22
C GLU A 26 4.25 6.21 -4.18
N ILE A 27 5.23 5.36 -4.50
CA ILE A 27 6.27 5.69 -5.49
C ILE A 27 5.67 5.80 -6.90
N ALA A 28 4.70 4.96 -7.25
CA ALA A 28 4.02 5.03 -8.55
C ALA A 28 3.25 6.35 -8.71
N GLU A 29 2.56 6.77 -7.64
CA GLU A 29 1.83 8.05 -7.58
C GLU A 29 2.79 9.25 -7.67
N GLU A 30 3.91 9.22 -6.94
CA GLU A 30 4.92 10.30 -6.96
C GLU A 30 5.51 10.56 -8.36
N PHE A 31 5.70 9.51 -9.15
CA PHE A 31 6.33 9.61 -10.48
C PHE A 31 5.34 9.62 -11.65
N ASP A 32 4.04 9.52 -11.38
CA ASP A 32 2.97 9.33 -12.37
C ASP A 32 3.27 8.14 -13.30
N VAL A 33 3.62 7.00 -12.70
CA VAL A 33 3.92 5.75 -13.42
C VAL A 33 3.07 4.61 -12.88
N SER A 34 2.99 3.50 -13.62
CA SER A 34 2.28 2.33 -13.12
C SER A 34 3.06 1.62 -12.00
N TYR A 35 2.34 0.95 -11.10
CA TYR A 35 2.94 0.04 -10.11
C TYR A 35 3.89 -0.97 -10.78
N SER A 36 3.49 -1.53 -11.93
CA SER A 36 4.30 -2.48 -12.71
C SER A 36 5.59 -1.85 -13.22
N THR A 37 5.59 -0.55 -13.54
CA THR A 37 6.78 0.21 -13.90
C THR A 37 7.74 0.28 -12.73
N VAL A 38 7.27 0.70 -11.56
CA VAL A 38 8.08 0.76 -10.33
C VAL A 38 8.65 -0.62 -9.99
N ALA A 39 7.81 -1.66 -10.01
CA ALA A 39 8.23 -3.03 -9.73
C ALA A 39 9.29 -3.55 -10.71
N LYS A 40 9.18 -3.17 -12.00
CA LYS A 40 10.16 -3.51 -13.04
C LYS A 40 11.52 -2.86 -12.76
N TYR A 41 11.54 -1.56 -12.43
CA TYR A 41 12.79 -0.82 -12.21
C TYR A 41 13.44 -1.10 -10.86
N LEU A 42 12.65 -1.38 -9.83
CA LEU A 42 13.18 -1.77 -8.52
C LEU A 42 13.57 -3.25 -8.46
N GLY A 43 13.33 -4.05 -9.50
CA GLY A 43 14.08 -5.28 -9.78
C GLY A 43 14.21 -6.27 -8.61
N GLY A 44 13.16 -6.46 -7.81
CA GLY A 44 13.20 -7.36 -6.65
C GLY A 44 13.98 -6.85 -5.43
N ILE A 45 14.54 -5.63 -5.47
CA ILE A 45 15.04 -4.92 -4.30
C ILE A 45 13.85 -4.68 -3.37
N GLY A 46 13.80 -5.39 -2.24
CA GLY A 46 12.73 -5.23 -1.27
C GLY A 46 11.41 -5.90 -1.65
N LYS A 47 11.43 -7.18 -2.08
CA LYS A 47 10.24 -8.07 -2.16
C LYS A 47 9.33 -8.00 -0.92
N LYS A 48 9.86 -7.50 0.20
CA LYS A 48 9.13 -7.18 1.42
C LYS A 48 9.52 -5.76 1.82
N THR A 49 8.54 -4.87 1.98
CA THR A 49 8.77 -3.55 2.57
C THR A 49 9.41 -3.71 3.94
N LYS A 50 10.58 -3.07 4.15
CA LYS A 50 11.22 -3.04 5.47
C LYS A 50 10.29 -2.32 6.44
N ILE A 51 10.10 -2.92 7.60
CA ILE A 51 9.24 -2.35 8.64
C ILE A 51 10.06 -1.28 9.38
N THR A 52 10.03 -0.07 8.85
CA THR A 52 10.59 1.12 9.49
C THR A 52 9.63 1.64 10.57
N PRO A 53 10.09 2.49 11.52
CA PRO A 53 9.22 3.17 12.46
C PRO A 53 8.05 3.90 11.78
N LYS A 54 8.31 4.52 10.62
CA LYS A 54 7.29 5.19 9.79
C LYS A 54 6.22 4.22 9.28
N ILE A 55 6.63 3.05 8.77
CA ILE A 55 5.69 1.99 8.36
C ILE A 55 4.88 1.47 9.56
N LEU A 56 5.50 1.33 10.73
CA LEU A 56 4.79 0.92 11.95
C LEU A 56 3.73 1.93 12.37
N GLU A 57 4.03 3.22 12.29
CA GLU A 57 3.04 4.27 12.57
C GLU A 57 1.88 4.24 11.58
N LYS A 58 2.17 4.12 10.27
CA LYS A 58 1.12 3.94 9.26
C LYS A 58 0.26 2.71 9.56
N MET A 59 0.89 1.58 9.88
CA MET A 59 0.20 0.33 10.22
C MET A 59 -0.76 0.52 11.41
N LYS A 60 -0.32 1.21 12.46
CA LYS A 60 -1.15 1.56 13.63
C LYS A 60 -2.30 2.48 13.25
N ASN A 61 -2.06 3.52 12.47
CA ASN A 61 -3.08 4.47 12.05
C ASN A 61 -4.16 3.80 11.19
N LEU A 62 -3.75 2.98 10.22
CA LEU A 62 -4.68 2.20 9.40
C LEU A 62 -5.52 1.24 10.27
N ARG A 63 -4.90 0.60 11.28
CA ARG A 63 -5.64 -0.24 12.22
C ARG A 63 -6.63 0.55 13.08
N LYS A 64 -6.25 1.74 13.55
CA LYS A 64 -7.15 2.66 14.28
C LYS A 64 -8.31 3.12 13.42
N ASN A 65 -8.08 3.31 12.12
CA ASN A 65 -9.10 3.61 11.11
C ASN A 65 -9.99 2.40 10.76
N GLY A 66 -9.83 1.26 11.44
CA GLY A 66 -10.72 0.11 11.29
C GLY A 66 -10.31 -0.89 10.22
N LEU A 67 -9.23 -0.66 9.48
CA LEU A 67 -8.80 -1.60 8.43
C LEU A 67 -8.42 -2.96 9.03
N THR A 68 -8.70 -4.00 8.26
CA THR A 68 -8.29 -5.38 8.54
C THR A 68 -6.80 -5.55 8.26
N TYR A 69 -6.17 -6.58 8.85
CA TYR A 69 -4.77 -6.87 8.58
C TYR A 69 -4.49 -7.18 7.11
N GLU A 70 -5.46 -7.74 6.39
CA GLU A 70 -5.34 -8.01 4.95
C GLU A 70 -5.36 -6.71 4.14
N GLU A 71 -6.23 -5.75 4.47
CA GLU A 71 -6.24 -4.44 3.83
C GLU A 71 -4.97 -3.66 4.12
N ILE A 72 -4.52 -3.67 5.38
CA ILE A 72 -3.25 -3.04 5.78
C ILE A 72 -2.07 -3.67 5.02
N ALA A 73 -2.06 -5.00 4.89
CA ALA A 73 -1.02 -5.72 4.16
C ALA A 73 -0.96 -5.29 2.68
N ARG A 74 -2.12 -5.19 2.03
CA ARG A 74 -2.22 -4.71 0.64
C ARG A 74 -1.82 -3.25 0.52
N GLU A 75 -2.25 -2.40 1.43
CA GLU A 75 -2.00 -0.96 1.38
C GLU A 75 -0.53 -0.62 1.61
N LEU A 76 0.14 -1.35 2.52
CA LEU A 76 1.53 -1.12 2.86
C LEU A 76 2.52 -2.00 2.08
N ASP A 77 2.04 -2.87 1.17
CA ASP A 77 2.86 -3.83 0.43
C ASP A 77 3.75 -4.65 1.40
N VAL A 78 3.13 -5.20 2.44
CA VAL A 78 3.74 -6.03 3.48
C VAL A 78 2.99 -7.36 3.60
N GLY A 79 3.65 -8.39 4.12
CA GLY A 79 3.00 -9.68 4.36
C GLY A 79 1.94 -9.58 5.47
N TYR A 80 0.81 -10.27 5.30
CA TYR A 80 -0.21 -10.42 6.35
C TYR A 80 0.38 -10.88 7.69
N SER A 81 1.27 -11.89 7.63
CA SER A 81 1.97 -12.41 8.81
C SER A 81 2.83 -11.36 9.49
N THR A 82 3.41 -10.43 8.73
CA THR A 82 4.15 -9.29 9.26
C THR A 82 3.22 -8.35 10.02
N VAL A 83 2.08 -7.98 9.44
CA VAL A 83 1.08 -7.13 10.11
C VAL A 83 0.60 -7.78 11.40
N ALA A 84 0.22 -9.06 11.34
CA ALA A 84 -0.27 -9.80 12.50
C ALA A 84 0.78 -9.88 13.63
N LYS A 85 2.05 -10.13 13.29
CA LYS A 85 3.17 -10.15 14.24
C LYS A 85 3.30 -8.81 14.98
N TYR A 86 3.42 -7.70 14.24
CA TYR A 86 3.62 -6.38 14.84
C TYR A 86 2.41 -5.88 15.63
N MET A 87 1.19 -6.23 15.22
CA MET A 87 -0.03 -5.90 15.96
C MET A 87 -0.15 -6.69 17.26
N LYS A 88 0.22 -7.97 17.25
CA LYS A 88 0.22 -8.84 18.45
C LYS A 88 1.26 -8.38 19.46
N GLU A 89 2.48 -8.08 19.04
CA GLU A 89 3.57 -7.60 19.92
C GLU A 89 3.25 -6.26 20.61
N LYS A 90 2.34 -5.45 20.05
CA LYS A 90 1.93 -4.16 20.61
C LYS A 90 0.58 -4.19 21.35
N GLY A 91 0.01 -5.36 21.59
CA GLY A 91 -1.28 -5.49 22.28
C GLY A 91 -2.48 -4.94 21.48
N LEU A 92 -2.29 -4.69 20.18
CA LEU A 92 -3.33 -4.21 19.26
C LEU A 92 -4.10 -5.37 18.59
N SER A 93 -3.99 -6.58 19.16
CA SER A 93 -4.72 -7.79 18.76
C SER A 93 -6.24 -7.71 19.02
N GLY A 94 -6.75 -6.54 19.42
CA GLY A 94 -8.16 -6.30 19.67
C GLY A 94 -9.05 -6.65 18.48
N ARG A 95 -10.17 -7.30 18.81
CA ARG A 95 -11.29 -7.66 17.92
C ARG A 95 -11.64 -6.50 16.97
N ARG A 96 -12.09 -6.82 15.75
CA ARG A 96 -12.69 -5.86 14.80
C ARG A 96 -13.53 -4.81 15.58
N LYS A 97 -13.15 -3.52 15.51
CA LYS A 97 -14.16 -2.47 15.64
C LYS A 97 -14.93 -2.53 14.33
N GLU A 98 -16.19 -2.93 14.40
CA GLU A 98 -17.12 -2.90 13.29
C GLU A 98 -17.38 -1.44 12.94
N VAL A 99 -16.51 -0.84 12.12
CA VAL A 99 -16.79 0.45 11.51
C VAL A 99 -17.55 0.11 10.23
N ARG A 100 -18.86 0.29 10.27
CA ARG A 100 -19.73 0.25 9.09
C ARG A 100 -19.37 1.46 8.21
N GLU A 101 -18.30 1.36 7.44
CA GLU A 101 -18.18 2.16 6.23
C GLU A 101 -18.57 1.27 5.07
N GLU A 102 -19.73 1.56 4.47
CA GLU A 102 -20.20 0.92 3.26
C GLU A 102 -19.12 1.04 2.19
N LYS A 103 -18.34 -0.02 2.01
CA LYS A 103 -17.56 -0.16 0.79
C LYS A 103 -18.58 -0.14 -0.34
N PRO A 104 -18.43 0.74 -1.36
CA PRO A 104 -19.26 0.64 -2.53
C PRO A 104 -19.14 -0.78 -3.07
N GLY A 105 -20.25 -1.51 -2.97
CA GLY A 105 -20.30 -2.93 -3.29
C GLY A 105 -19.84 -3.17 -4.72
N LEU A 106 -19.57 -4.43 -5.06
CA LEU A 106 -19.25 -4.82 -6.43
C LEU A 106 -20.29 -4.27 -7.43
N LEU A 107 -21.55 -4.22 -7.00
CA LEU A 107 -22.68 -3.58 -7.70
C LEU A 107 -22.49 -2.08 -7.94
N ASP A 108 -22.01 -1.34 -6.96
CA ASP A 108 -21.80 0.11 -7.05
C ASP A 108 -20.64 0.46 -8.00
N LYS A 109 -19.61 -0.40 -8.04
CA LYS A 109 -18.55 -0.33 -9.05
C LYS A 109 -19.04 -0.73 -10.45
N LEU A 110 -19.95 -1.70 -10.54
CA LEU A 110 -20.51 -2.17 -11.81
C LEU A 110 -21.47 -1.14 -12.41
N LYS A 111 -22.30 -0.49 -11.59
CA LYS A 111 -23.20 0.60 -12.00
C LYS A 111 -22.44 1.78 -12.59
N ARG A 112 -21.37 2.22 -11.90
CA ARG A 112 -20.45 3.25 -12.44
C ARG A 112 -19.80 2.84 -13.76
N LYS A 113 -19.44 1.57 -13.91
CA LYS A 113 -18.82 1.04 -15.14
C LYS A 113 -19.82 0.95 -16.31
N LEU A 114 -21.10 0.75 -16.02
CA LEU A 114 -22.17 0.63 -17.02
C LEU A 114 -22.89 1.96 -17.30
N GLY A 115 -22.49 3.07 -16.66
CA GLY A 115 -23.15 4.37 -16.82
C GLY A 115 -24.57 4.42 -16.26
N LEU A 116 -24.92 3.47 -15.39
CA LEU A 116 -26.22 3.40 -14.72
C LEU A 116 -26.13 4.22 -13.43
N GLY A 117 -26.10 5.55 -13.60
CA GLY A 117 -26.21 6.54 -12.52
C GLY A 117 -27.65 6.82 -12.18
#